data_AF-A0AAU7S2A0-F1
#
_entry.id   AF-A0AAU7S2A0-F1
#
_cell.length_a   1.000
_cell.length_b   1.000
_cell.length_c   1.000
_cell.angle_alpha   90.00
_cell.angle_beta   90.00
_cell.angle_gamma   90.00
#
_symmetry.space_group_name_H-M   'P 1'
#
loop_
_entity.id
_entity.type
_entity.pdbx_description
1 polymer ?
#
loop_
_entity_poly.entity_id
_entity_poly.type
_entity_poly.pdbx_seq_one_letter_code
_entity_poly.pdbx_strand_id
1 'polypeptide(L)'
;MTSIRLYRRHFLKLASVSPVILASLANAQDLSPPIDHGIGGTGNSLKSGDDHGIGGTGVFGTIERFGSIYVNGHRITYSADVPVYVDGIRANTRTMRLGQVVRVALAGSLTNPAASAIYITSEVTGRVESIDTDGLVVLSQRIELAPQTSLPKLKPGMIVSVHGIRKPDGVIVASLVERRSRRTHSLLRGVATNASGRLKIGDLTLDLPSDHLVGRRVVVDLADRSGDLRLLRVREEELIPGLNNGNISVETYAENDGHAVNLGIGITLSGAKAAHLASRSHVYLDLAISGGDFVSSPRQAEHLGPNPLQSKPQNEGPAPQDGPGHGAGPERSDGPGGQPR
;
A
#
# COMPACT_ATOMS: atom_id res chain seq x y z
N MET A 1 35.55 6.96 62.21
CA MET A 1 34.45 7.04 63.18
C MET A 1 33.14 6.80 62.44
N THR A 2 32.41 5.77 62.88
CA THR A 2 30.98 5.47 62.66
C THR A 2 30.46 5.29 61.22
N SER A 3 30.50 4.01 60.78
CA SER A 3 29.56 3.39 59.84
C SER A 3 28.33 2.89 60.59
N ILE A 4 27.14 2.85 59.99
CA ILE A 4 26.11 1.82 60.24
C ILE A 4 25.34 1.54 58.94
N ARG A 5 25.16 0.24 58.67
CA ARG A 5 24.44 -0.40 57.55
C ARG A 5 23.03 -0.85 58.00
N LEU A 6 22.16 -1.04 56.99
CA LEU A 6 21.06 -2.02 56.82
C LEU A 6 19.90 -2.05 57.83
N TYR A 7 18.66 -2.24 57.33
CA TYR A 7 17.85 -3.42 57.70
C TYR A 7 16.83 -3.81 56.61
N ARG A 8 16.90 -5.09 56.24
CA ARG A 8 15.96 -5.91 55.49
C ARG A 8 15.37 -6.86 56.52
N ARG A 9 14.04 -7.12 56.57
CA ARG A 9 13.39 -8.41 56.95
C ARG A 9 11.89 -8.29 57.30
N HIS A 10 11.11 -9.16 56.63
CA HIS A 10 9.95 -9.94 57.06
C HIS A 10 8.70 -9.27 57.66
N PHE A 11 7.54 -9.55 57.05
CA PHE A 11 6.50 -10.34 57.74
C PHE A 11 5.63 -11.14 56.76
N LEU A 12 5.21 -12.31 57.22
CA LEU A 12 4.70 -13.46 56.48
C LEU A 12 3.30 -13.80 57.06
N LYS A 13 2.34 -14.15 56.18
CA LYS A 13 1.14 -15.01 56.40
C LYS A 13 0.06 -14.60 57.41
N LEU A 14 -1.22 -14.70 56.99
CA LEU A 14 -2.13 -15.74 57.50
C LEU A 14 -3.33 -15.98 56.56
N ALA A 15 -3.78 -17.22 56.48
CA ALA A 15 -4.93 -17.73 55.74
C ALA A 15 -5.82 -18.57 56.69
N SER A 16 -7.15 -18.51 56.50
CA SER A 16 -8.17 -19.51 56.92
C SER A 16 -9.52 -19.08 56.31
N VAL A 17 -10.23 -19.81 55.43
CA VAL A 17 -10.96 -21.12 55.54
C VAL A 17 -12.06 -21.02 56.62
N SER A 18 -13.38 -21.19 56.40
CA SER A 18 -14.16 -22.24 55.71
C SER A 18 -15.69 -21.87 55.58
N PRO A 19 -16.55 -22.70 54.94
CA PRO A 19 -17.85 -22.36 54.33
C PRO A 19 -19.10 -22.73 55.16
N VAL A 20 -20.29 -22.28 54.71
CA VAL A 20 -21.60 -22.80 55.14
C VAL A 20 -22.46 -23.12 53.90
N ILE A 21 -22.92 -24.36 53.82
CA ILE A 21 -23.92 -24.88 52.87
C ILE A 21 -25.26 -24.92 53.59
N LEU A 22 -26.35 -24.45 52.96
CA LEU A 22 -27.71 -24.92 53.26
C LEU A 22 -28.56 -24.89 51.99
N ALA A 23 -29.07 -26.05 51.59
CA ALA A 23 -30.01 -26.25 50.49
C ALA A 23 -31.45 -26.27 51.01
N SER A 24 -32.40 -25.73 50.24
CA SER A 24 -33.84 -25.98 50.39
C SER A 24 -34.53 -25.79 49.04
N LEU A 25 -35.27 -26.81 48.61
CA LEU A 25 -36.09 -26.88 47.39
C LEU A 25 -37.50 -26.34 47.67
N ALA A 26 -38.05 -25.51 46.79
CA ALA A 26 -39.49 -25.36 46.56
C ALA A 26 -39.77 -24.71 45.19
N ASN A 27 -40.65 -25.33 44.39
CA ASN A 27 -41.19 -24.82 43.13
C ASN A 27 -42.27 -23.75 43.36
N ALA A 28 -42.34 -22.72 42.51
CA ALA A 28 -43.59 -22.18 41.91
C ALA A 28 -43.33 -21.00 40.94
N GLN A 29 -43.71 -21.25 39.68
CA GLN A 29 -44.38 -20.40 38.67
C GLN A 29 -44.19 -18.86 38.62
N ASP A 30 -43.75 -18.43 37.43
CA ASP A 30 -44.27 -17.35 36.57
C ASP A 30 -44.35 -15.90 37.11
N LEU A 31 -43.47 -15.03 36.58
CA LEU A 31 -43.64 -13.57 36.41
C LEU A 31 -42.38 -12.99 35.74
N SER A 32 -42.44 -12.68 34.45
CA SER A 32 -41.42 -11.83 33.75
C SER A 32 -41.73 -10.35 34.00
N PRO A 33 -40.75 -9.49 34.35
CA PRO A 33 -40.39 -8.32 33.49
C PRO A 33 -38.96 -7.76 33.76
N PRO A 34 -38.50 -6.64 33.15
CA PRO A 34 -38.88 -5.97 31.90
C PRO A 34 -37.73 -5.93 30.87
N ILE A 35 -38.14 -5.61 29.63
CA ILE A 35 -37.29 -5.28 28.49
C ILE A 35 -36.52 -3.99 28.78
N ASP A 36 -35.18 -4.02 28.69
CA ASP A 36 -34.35 -2.82 28.58
C ASP A 36 -33.82 -2.69 27.14
N HIS A 37 -34.38 -1.69 26.44
CA HIS A 37 -33.92 -1.23 25.15
C HIS A 37 -32.80 -0.21 25.34
N GLY A 38 -31.56 -0.69 25.43
CA GLY A 38 -30.36 0.13 25.27
C GLY A 38 -29.98 0.28 23.79
N ILE A 39 -30.63 1.22 23.09
CA ILE A 39 -30.21 1.72 21.78
C ILE A 39 -29.02 2.67 21.99
N GLY A 40 -27.88 2.42 21.34
CA GLY A 40 -26.74 3.35 21.43
C GLY A 40 -25.46 2.84 20.79
N GLY A 41 -25.41 2.85 19.45
CA GLY A 41 -24.20 2.55 18.70
C GLY A 41 -24.42 2.67 17.21
N THR A 42 -24.69 3.88 16.70
CA THR A 42 -24.54 4.18 15.28
C THR A 42 -23.05 4.21 14.94
N GLY A 43 -22.40 3.05 15.03
CA GLY A 43 -21.19 2.80 14.28
C GLY A 43 -21.61 2.79 12.83
N ASN A 44 -21.25 3.82 12.09
CA ASN A 44 -21.30 3.88 10.64
C ASN A 44 -20.40 2.75 10.10
N SER A 45 -20.89 1.52 10.19
CA SER A 45 -20.44 0.42 9.39
C SER A 45 -21.00 0.74 8.03
N LEU A 46 -20.19 1.37 7.18
CA LEU A 46 -20.37 1.29 5.73
C LEU A 46 -20.12 -0.17 5.31
N LYS A 47 -20.97 -1.08 5.81
CA LYS A 47 -21.35 -2.28 5.10
C LYS A 47 -22.48 -1.81 4.18
N SER A 48 -22.12 -1.15 3.09
CA SER A 48 -22.95 -1.28 1.89
C SER A 48 -22.83 -2.73 1.48
N GLY A 49 -23.76 -3.54 1.98
CA GLY A 49 -24.14 -4.76 1.32
C GLY A 49 -24.87 -4.34 0.06
N ASP A 50 -24.15 -4.31 -1.06
CA ASP A 50 -24.72 -4.69 -2.34
C ASP A 50 -23.97 -5.95 -2.75
N ASP A 51 -24.62 -7.07 -2.47
CA ASP A 51 -24.31 -8.37 -3.03
C ASP A 51 -24.65 -8.32 -4.52
N HIS A 52 -23.73 -7.79 -5.31
CA HIS A 52 -23.70 -7.94 -6.75
C HIS A 52 -22.40 -8.64 -7.11
N GLY A 53 -22.49 -9.95 -7.28
CA GLY A 53 -21.45 -10.77 -7.87
C GLY A 53 -21.09 -10.29 -9.28
N ILE A 54 -20.14 -9.36 -9.35
CA ILE A 54 -19.26 -9.10 -10.48
C ILE A 54 -17.92 -8.81 -9.81
N GLY A 55 -16.95 -9.73 -9.92
CA GLY A 55 -15.63 -9.56 -9.31
C GLY A 55 -15.10 -8.15 -9.59
N GLY A 56 -14.74 -7.43 -8.53
CA GLY A 56 -14.35 -6.03 -8.65
C GLY A 56 -13.02 -5.89 -9.38
N THR A 57 -12.69 -4.68 -9.80
CA THR A 57 -11.39 -4.39 -10.42
C THR A 57 -10.62 -3.43 -9.52
N GLY A 58 -9.33 -3.68 -9.35
CA GLY A 58 -8.44 -2.83 -8.59
C GLY A 58 -7.19 -2.43 -9.35
N VAL A 59 -6.56 -1.33 -8.92
CA VAL A 59 -5.23 -0.93 -9.38
C VAL A 59 -4.36 -0.62 -8.17
N PHE A 60 -3.19 -1.25 -8.07
CA PHE A 60 -2.19 -0.98 -7.05
C PHE A 60 -0.91 -0.51 -7.72
N GLY A 61 -0.46 0.71 -7.41
CA GLY A 61 0.78 1.25 -7.97
C GLY A 61 0.97 2.73 -7.69
N THR A 62 1.94 3.34 -8.35
CA THR A 62 2.38 4.71 -8.11
C THR A 62 1.63 5.72 -8.98
N ILE A 63 1.27 6.88 -8.43
CA ILE A 63 0.74 8.00 -9.22
C ILE A 63 1.86 8.60 -10.08
N GLU A 64 1.75 8.45 -11.38
CA GLU A 64 2.73 8.90 -12.37
C GLU A 64 2.49 10.35 -12.84
N ARG A 65 1.21 10.73 -13.03
CA ARG A 65 0.81 12.03 -13.59
C ARG A 65 -0.64 12.40 -13.22
N PHE A 66 -1.00 13.67 -13.42
CA PHE A 66 -2.32 14.25 -13.13
C PHE A 66 -3.13 14.66 -14.38
N GLY A 67 -4.42 14.97 -14.17
CA GLY A 67 -5.43 15.19 -15.22
C GLY A 67 -6.52 14.11 -15.23
N SER A 68 -7.01 13.68 -14.05
CA SER A 68 -7.21 12.26 -13.64
C SER A 68 -5.90 11.67 -13.09
N ILE A 69 -5.94 10.63 -12.26
CA ILE A 69 -4.71 9.96 -11.82
C ILE A 69 -4.31 8.93 -12.87
N TYR A 70 -3.02 8.83 -13.14
CA TYR A 70 -2.49 7.78 -13.98
C TYR A 70 -1.63 6.85 -13.13
N VAL A 71 -1.98 5.56 -13.18
CA VAL A 71 -1.37 4.50 -12.37
C VAL A 71 -1.27 3.26 -13.25
N ASN A 72 -0.07 2.68 -13.35
CA ASN A 72 0.22 1.52 -14.20
C ASN A 72 -0.18 1.78 -15.66
N GLY A 73 -0.01 3.02 -16.15
CA GLY A 73 -0.47 3.44 -17.48
C GLY A 73 -1.98 3.68 -17.64
N HIS A 74 -2.83 3.29 -16.70
CA HIS A 74 -4.28 3.51 -16.77
C HIS A 74 -4.66 4.94 -16.37
N ARG A 75 -5.48 5.62 -17.20
CA ARG A 75 -6.08 6.92 -16.84
C ARG A 75 -7.34 6.69 -15.99
N ILE A 76 -7.21 6.74 -14.67
CA ILE A 76 -8.31 6.49 -13.76
C ILE A 76 -9.06 7.79 -13.44
N THR A 77 -10.30 7.86 -13.90
CA THR A 77 -11.21 8.98 -13.59
C THR A 77 -11.76 8.85 -12.17
N TYR A 78 -12.16 9.96 -11.57
CA TYR A 78 -12.79 9.97 -10.24
C TYR A 78 -13.65 11.23 -10.07
N SER A 79 -14.71 11.10 -9.27
CA SER A 79 -15.57 12.23 -8.92
C SER A 79 -14.91 13.11 -7.83
N ALA A 80 -15.40 14.34 -7.67
CA ALA A 80 -14.87 15.26 -6.66
C ALA A 80 -15.09 14.78 -5.22
N ASP A 81 -16.10 13.93 -4.99
CA ASP A 81 -16.51 13.37 -3.71
C ASP A 81 -15.98 11.95 -3.44
N VAL A 82 -15.17 11.40 -4.37
CA VAL A 82 -14.58 10.08 -4.22
C VAL A 82 -13.93 9.92 -2.82
N PRO A 83 -14.23 8.83 -2.10
CA PRO A 83 -13.56 8.54 -0.84
C PRO A 83 -12.05 8.39 -1.03
N VAL A 84 -11.28 9.29 -0.43
CA VAL A 84 -9.82 9.22 -0.36
C VAL A 84 -9.38 8.93 1.07
N TYR A 85 -8.46 8.00 1.25
CA TYR A 85 -7.86 7.67 2.53
C TYR A 85 -6.34 7.77 2.42
N VAL A 86 -5.67 8.34 3.42
CA VAL A 86 -4.21 8.31 3.56
C VAL A 86 -3.89 7.49 4.79
N ASP A 87 -3.25 6.34 4.60
CA ASP A 87 -2.91 5.41 5.68
C ASP A 87 -4.11 5.06 6.58
N GLY A 88 -5.30 4.91 5.96
CA GLY A 88 -6.56 4.57 6.63
C GLY A 88 -7.34 5.77 7.20
N ILE A 89 -6.79 6.98 7.15
CA ILE A 89 -7.46 8.21 7.62
C ILE A 89 -8.15 8.89 6.45
N ARG A 90 -9.43 9.27 6.60
CA ARG A 90 -10.17 9.99 5.55
C ARG A 90 -9.47 11.30 5.21
N ALA A 91 -9.25 11.52 3.92
CA ALA A 91 -8.57 12.67 3.36
C ALA A 91 -9.37 13.24 2.19
N ASN A 92 -8.82 14.29 1.60
CA ASN A 92 -9.37 14.96 0.43
C ASN A 92 -8.47 14.72 -0.79
N THR A 93 -9.02 14.72 -1.99
CA THR A 93 -8.29 14.55 -3.26
C THR A 93 -7.10 15.50 -3.41
N ARG A 94 -7.15 16.70 -2.81
CA ARG A 94 -6.03 17.67 -2.78
C ARG A 94 -4.76 17.16 -2.07
N THR A 95 -4.82 16.07 -1.31
CA THR A 95 -3.65 15.46 -0.68
C THR A 95 -2.87 14.54 -1.62
N MET A 96 -3.42 14.22 -2.80
CA MET A 96 -2.76 13.38 -3.79
C MET A 96 -1.51 14.07 -4.34
N ARG A 97 -0.42 13.31 -4.50
CA ARG A 97 0.85 13.79 -5.06
C ARG A 97 1.43 12.75 -6.02
N LEU A 98 2.24 13.23 -6.98
CA LEU A 98 3.08 12.35 -7.80
C LEU A 98 4.02 11.54 -6.91
N GLY A 99 4.24 10.28 -7.26
CA GLY A 99 5.07 9.36 -6.48
C GLY A 99 4.37 8.75 -5.26
N GLN A 100 3.13 9.13 -4.94
CA GLN A 100 2.37 8.38 -3.93
C GLN A 100 1.97 7.02 -4.48
N VAL A 101 2.09 5.99 -3.65
CA VAL A 101 1.55 4.67 -3.94
C VAL A 101 0.08 4.63 -3.53
N VAL A 102 -0.77 4.20 -4.46
CA VAL A 102 -2.22 4.12 -4.30
C VAL A 102 -2.75 2.74 -4.59
N ARG A 103 -3.81 2.40 -3.87
CA ARG A 103 -4.69 1.27 -4.08
C ARG A 103 -6.04 1.83 -4.45
N VAL A 104 -6.50 1.54 -5.66
CA VAL A 104 -7.72 2.11 -6.21
C VAL A 104 -8.71 0.99 -6.42
N ALA A 105 -9.86 1.10 -5.77
CA ALA A 105 -11.02 0.28 -6.10
C ALA A 105 -11.76 0.93 -7.26
N LEU A 106 -12.16 0.16 -8.27
CA LEU A 106 -12.86 0.67 -9.44
C LEU A 106 -14.36 0.33 -9.38
N ALA A 107 -15.18 1.26 -9.87
CA ALA A 107 -16.60 1.05 -10.17
C ALA A 107 -16.86 0.43 -11.56
N GLY A 108 -15.81 -0.08 -12.23
CA GLY A 108 -15.86 -0.58 -13.61
C GLY A 108 -14.66 -1.48 -13.94
N SER A 109 -14.32 -1.59 -15.22
CA SER A 109 -13.18 -2.39 -15.74
C SER A 109 -11.91 -1.55 -15.94
N LEU A 110 -10.77 -2.22 -16.20
CA LEU A 110 -9.51 -1.56 -16.58
C LEU A 110 -9.58 -0.79 -17.91
N THR A 111 -10.56 -1.09 -18.78
CA THR A 111 -10.72 -0.44 -20.09
C THR A 111 -11.34 0.95 -19.99
N ASN A 112 -12.17 1.20 -18.97
CA ASN A 112 -12.69 2.54 -18.66
C ASN A 112 -12.68 2.75 -17.13
N PRO A 113 -11.49 2.94 -16.53
CA PRO A 113 -11.34 2.88 -15.10
C PRO A 113 -11.88 4.16 -14.44
N ALA A 114 -12.81 3.96 -13.50
CA ALA A 114 -13.36 5.00 -12.65
C ALA A 114 -13.23 4.57 -11.18
N ALA A 115 -12.63 5.39 -10.34
CA ALA A 115 -12.39 5.07 -8.94
C ALA A 115 -13.68 5.16 -8.12
N SER A 116 -14.01 4.10 -7.39
CA SER A 116 -15.00 4.09 -6.32
C SER A 116 -14.39 4.47 -4.97
N ALA A 117 -13.11 4.18 -4.76
CA ALA A 117 -12.33 4.61 -3.60
C ALA A 117 -10.83 4.65 -3.92
N ILE A 118 -10.10 5.56 -3.26
CA ILE A 118 -8.65 5.72 -3.41
C ILE A 118 -8.00 5.62 -2.04
N TYR A 119 -7.06 4.70 -1.87
CA TYR A 119 -6.29 4.53 -0.64
C TYR A 119 -4.82 4.82 -0.94
N ILE A 120 -4.31 5.94 -0.44
CA ILE A 120 -2.91 6.30 -0.49
C ILE A 120 -2.20 5.61 0.68
N THR A 121 -1.14 4.87 0.37
CA THR A 121 -0.42 4.07 1.36
C THR A 121 1.06 4.42 1.40
N SER A 122 1.56 4.62 2.61
CA SER A 122 3.00 4.67 2.90
C SER A 122 3.49 3.27 3.23
N GLU A 123 4.57 2.79 2.62
CA GLU A 123 5.13 1.46 2.94
C GLU A 123 5.73 1.44 4.36
N VAL A 124 6.32 2.56 4.75
CA VAL A 124 6.78 2.81 6.12
C VAL A 124 6.55 4.26 6.51
N THR A 125 6.14 4.49 7.76
CA THR A 125 6.18 5.80 8.41
C THR A 125 6.95 5.66 9.71
N GLY A 126 7.97 6.48 9.93
CA GLY A 126 8.81 6.36 11.12
C GLY A 126 9.96 7.35 11.13
N ARG A 127 10.82 7.25 12.15
CA ARG A 127 12.05 8.05 12.24
C ARG A 127 13.04 7.60 11.20
N VAL A 128 13.69 8.58 10.58
CA VAL A 128 14.93 8.37 9.82
C VAL A 128 16.04 8.01 10.80
N GLU A 129 16.63 6.83 10.66
CA GLU A 129 17.72 6.31 11.48
C GLU A 129 19.07 6.71 10.88
N SER A 130 19.25 6.50 9.58
CA SER A 130 20.42 6.91 8.81
C SER A 130 20.03 7.43 7.43
N ILE A 131 20.94 8.20 6.83
CA ILE A 131 20.83 8.71 5.47
C ILE A 131 22.20 8.49 4.82
N ASP A 132 22.19 7.82 3.68
CA ASP A 132 23.35 7.60 2.82
C ASP A 132 23.10 8.24 1.45
N THR A 133 24.06 8.13 0.52
CA THR A 133 23.96 8.76 -0.81
C THR A 133 22.78 8.20 -1.62
N ASP A 134 22.59 6.89 -1.59
CA ASP A 134 21.63 6.17 -2.45
C ASP A 134 20.41 5.63 -1.67
N GLY A 135 20.30 5.97 -0.38
CA GLY A 135 19.32 5.35 0.47
C GLY A 135 19.17 5.97 1.85
N LEU A 136 18.21 5.42 2.59
CA LEU A 136 17.92 5.80 3.96
C LEU A 136 17.41 4.60 4.74
N VAL A 137 17.55 4.66 6.06
CA VAL A 137 16.96 3.65 6.95
C VAL A 137 15.84 4.32 7.74
N VAL A 138 14.64 3.75 7.70
CA VAL A 138 13.47 4.24 8.43
C VAL A 138 12.77 3.08 9.11
N LEU A 139 12.65 3.12 10.44
CA LEU A 139 12.01 2.06 11.23
C LEU A 139 12.61 0.67 10.92
N SER A 140 13.95 0.63 10.94
CA SER A 140 14.78 -0.51 10.54
C SER A 140 14.60 -0.98 9.10
N GLN A 141 13.86 -0.26 8.24
CA GLN A 141 13.69 -0.63 6.84
C GLN A 141 14.73 0.03 5.97
N ARG A 142 15.39 -0.76 5.11
CA ARG A 142 16.27 -0.25 4.06
C ARG A 142 15.44 0.34 2.93
N ILE A 143 15.70 1.60 2.61
CA ILE A 143 15.03 2.34 1.55
C ILE A 143 16.05 2.71 0.49
N GLU A 144 15.76 2.36 -0.76
CA GLU A 144 16.52 2.74 -1.95
C GLU A 144 15.87 3.97 -2.58
N LEU A 145 16.67 4.99 -2.89
CA LEU A 145 16.23 6.19 -3.58
C LEU A 145 16.46 6.03 -5.09
N ALA A 146 15.38 5.85 -5.84
CA ALA A 146 15.45 5.89 -7.30
C ALA A 146 15.80 7.32 -7.77
N PRO A 147 16.38 7.50 -8.98
CA PRO A 147 16.76 8.83 -9.47
C PRO A 147 15.61 9.86 -9.51
N GLN A 148 14.37 9.39 -9.64
CA GLN A 148 13.17 10.22 -9.70
C GLN A 148 12.48 10.40 -8.34
N THR A 149 13.03 9.83 -7.25
CA THR A 149 12.42 9.93 -5.93
C THR A 149 12.36 11.38 -5.49
N SER A 150 11.15 11.87 -5.23
CA SER A 150 10.95 13.19 -4.62
C SER A 150 11.17 13.08 -3.11
N LEU A 151 12.12 13.85 -2.57
CA LEU A 151 12.40 13.90 -1.14
C LEU A 151 12.63 15.33 -0.63
N PRO A 152 12.20 15.65 0.60
CA PRO A 152 12.52 16.91 1.24
C PRO A 152 13.98 16.91 1.73
N LYS A 153 14.43 18.04 2.29
CA LYS A 153 15.66 18.06 3.08
C LYS A 153 15.46 17.23 4.35
N LEU A 154 16.21 16.14 4.47
CA LEU A 154 16.12 15.18 5.57
C LEU A 154 17.30 15.30 6.54
N LYS A 155 17.06 14.89 7.79
CA LYS A 155 18.08 14.66 8.80
C LYS A 155 17.66 13.45 9.65
N PRO A 156 18.60 12.69 10.22
CA PRO A 156 18.27 11.66 11.20
C PRO A 156 17.37 12.18 12.32
N GLY A 157 16.45 11.35 12.79
CA GLY A 157 15.44 11.63 13.81
C GLY A 157 14.18 12.34 13.32
N MET A 158 14.13 12.82 12.07
CA MET A 158 12.88 13.31 11.46
C MET A 158 11.91 12.17 11.21
N ILE A 159 10.60 12.41 11.38
CA ILE A 159 9.57 11.45 10.98
C ILE A 159 9.22 11.67 9.52
N VAL A 160 9.24 10.59 8.74
CA VAL A 160 8.87 10.59 7.33
C VAL A 160 7.88 9.47 7.04
N SER A 161 7.06 9.67 6.01
CA SER A 161 6.35 8.60 5.31
C SER A 161 7.08 8.33 4.00
N VAL A 162 7.35 7.07 3.73
CA VAL A 162 7.96 6.61 2.48
C VAL A 162 6.87 5.92 1.67
N HIS A 163 6.55 6.50 0.52
CA HIS A 163 5.77 5.86 -0.52
C HIS A 163 6.74 5.17 -1.47
N GLY A 164 6.53 3.88 -1.71
CA GLY A 164 7.41 3.07 -2.52
C GLY A 164 6.92 1.64 -2.62
N ILE A 165 7.56 0.90 -3.51
CA ILE A 165 7.24 -0.50 -3.77
C ILE A 165 8.36 -1.36 -3.18
N ARG A 166 7.98 -2.38 -2.41
CA ARG A 166 8.93 -3.26 -1.75
C ARG A 166 9.43 -4.32 -2.73
N LYS A 167 10.73 -4.65 -2.65
CA LYS A 167 11.38 -5.79 -3.30
C LYS A 167 11.20 -7.06 -2.48
N PRO A 168 11.31 -8.26 -3.09
CA PRO A 168 11.24 -9.52 -2.34
C PRO A 168 12.30 -9.64 -1.23
N ASP A 169 13.49 -9.05 -1.43
CA ASP A 169 14.56 -8.95 -0.42
C ASP A 169 14.25 -8.01 0.78
N GLY A 170 13.08 -7.37 0.77
CA GLY A 170 12.60 -6.47 1.81
C GLY A 170 12.99 -5.00 1.66
N VAL A 171 13.86 -4.62 0.70
CA VAL A 171 14.19 -3.21 0.45
C VAL A 171 12.99 -2.50 -0.15
N ILE A 172 12.74 -1.25 0.26
CA ILE A 172 11.68 -0.43 -0.32
C ILE A 172 12.29 0.53 -1.34
N VAL A 173 11.86 0.45 -2.61
CA VAL A 173 12.25 1.45 -3.61
C VAL A 173 11.28 2.60 -3.54
N ALA A 174 11.75 3.76 -3.06
CA ALA A 174 10.91 4.92 -2.80
C ALA A 174 10.59 5.68 -4.10
N SER A 175 9.34 6.09 -4.25
CA SER A 175 8.89 7.03 -5.29
C SER A 175 8.62 8.42 -4.72
N LEU A 176 8.26 8.51 -3.44
CA LEU A 176 8.11 9.79 -2.72
C LEU A 176 8.41 9.61 -1.23
N VAL A 177 9.17 10.54 -0.65
CA VAL A 177 9.34 10.66 0.80
C VAL A 177 8.69 11.96 1.26
N GLU A 178 7.77 11.88 2.23
CA GLU A 178 7.10 13.06 2.79
C GLU A 178 7.45 13.24 4.27
N ARG A 179 7.74 14.48 4.68
CA ARG A 179 7.95 14.79 6.10
C ARG A 179 6.61 14.75 6.85
N ARG A 180 6.62 14.17 8.05
CA ARG A 180 5.46 14.12 8.95
C ARG A 180 5.70 14.87 10.25
N SER A 181 4.62 15.06 11.00
CA SER A 181 4.66 15.64 12.34
C SER A 181 5.39 14.71 13.30
N ARG A 182 6.05 15.28 14.32
CA ARG A 182 6.68 14.49 15.39
C ARG A 182 5.69 13.68 16.23
N ARG A 183 4.39 13.95 16.10
CA ARG A 183 3.29 13.23 16.79
C ARG A 183 2.69 12.10 15.95
N THR A 184 3.11 11.96 14.69
CA THR A 184 2.62 10.88 13.83
C THR A 184 3.10 9.54 14.38
N HIS A 185 2.19 8.58 14.51
CA HIS A 185 2.53 7.21 14.89
C HIS A 185 3.35 6.55 13.78
N SER A 186 4.21 5.63 14.17
CA SER A 186 4.96 4.82 13.22
C SER A 186 4.02 3.77 12.62
N LEU A 187 4.27 3.45 11.35
CA LEU A 187 3.50 2.48 10.60
C LEU A 187 4.48 1.66 9.77
N LEU A 188 4.27 0.34 9.69
CA LEU A 188 5.04 -0.54 8.82
C LEU A 188 4.12 -1.47 8.05
N ARG A 189 4.31 -1.56 6.73
CA ARG A 189 3.70 -2.56 5.86
C ARG A 189 4.74 -3.54 5.34
N GLY A 190 4.34 -4.77 5.11
CA GLY A 190 5.16 -5.76 4.43
C GLY A 190 4.66 -7.18 4.64
N VAL A 191 5.38 -8.12 4.05
CA VAL A 191 5.09 -9.55 4.20
C VAL A 191 5.65 -10.00 5.54
N ALA A 192 4.80 -10.63 6.34
CA ALA A 192 5.19 -11.19 7.61
C ALA A 192 6.02 -12.48 7.40
N THR A 193 7.13 -12.56 8.10
CA THR A 193 8.03 -13.71 8.13
C THR A 193 8.24 -14.16 9.58
N ASN A 194 8.82 -15.34 9.76
CA ASN A 194 9.16 -15.86 11.08
C ASN A 194 10.65 -15.66 11.35
N ALA A 195 10.99 -15.03 12.47
CA ALA A 195 12.32 -15.01 13.04
C ALA A 195 12.28 -15.62 14.45
N SER A 196 12.67 -16.90 14.56
CA SER A 196 12.75 -17.61 15.85
C SER A 196 11.45 -17.59 16.66
N GLY A 197 10.30 -17.79 16.00
CA GLY A 197 8.96 -17.80 16.59
C GLY A 197 8.31 -16.41 16.70
N ARG A 198 9.00 -15.36 16.24
CA ARG A 198 8.54 -13.97 16.30
C ARG A 198 8.22 -13.42 14.92
N LEU A 199 7.22 -12.55 14.86
CA LEU A 199 6.84 -11.83 13.65
C LEU A 199 7.96 -10.90 13.21
N LYS A 200 8.44 -11.06 11.97
CA LYS A 200 9.43 -10.17 11.34
C LYS A 200 8.86 -9.58 10.04
N ILE A 201 9.04 -8.27 9.84
CA ILE A 201 8.64 -7.55 8.62
C ILE A 201 9.84 -6.75 8.12
N GLY A 202 10.34 -7.08 6.92
CA GLY A 202 11.64 -6.58 6.47
C GLY A 202 12.69 -6.93 7.52
N ASP A 203 13.40 -5.93 8.04
CA ASP A 203 14.42 -6.14 9.09
C ASP A 203 13.91 -5.86 10.52
N LEU A 204 12.62 -5.55 10.72
CA LEU A 204 12.04 -5.31 12.04
C LEU A 204 11.42 -6.58 12.63
N THR A 205 11.94 -7.04 13.77
CA THR A 205 11.37 -8.15 14.55
C THR A 205 10.49 -7.60 15.67
N LEU A 206 9.25 -8.07 15.76
CA LEU A 206 8.25 -7.67 16.73
C LEU A 206 8.09 -8.72 17.83
N ASP A 207 7.69 -8.30 19.03
CA ASP A 207 7.41 -9.22 20.15
C ASP A 207 6.00 -9.79 20.08
N LEU A 208 5.73 -10.54 19.01
CA LEU A 208 4.45 -11.16 18.74
C LEU A 208 4.68 -12.52 18.08
N PRO A 209 3.93 -13.57 18.46
CA PRO A 209 3.91 -14.84 17.72
C PRO A 209 3.56 -14.63 16.24
N SER A 210 4.19 -15.39 15.34
CA SER A 210 4.05 -15.20 13.89
C SER A 210 3.00 -16.11 13.22
N ASP A 211 2.56 -17.18 13.88
CA ASP A 211 2.12 -18.41 13.19
C ASP A 211 0.94 -18.26 12.21
N HIS A 212 0.03 -17.32 12.43
CA HIS A 212 -1.11 -17.08 11.53
C HIS A 212 -0.90 -15.95 10.51
N LEU A 213 0.22 -15.24 10.59
CA LEU A 213 0.54 -14.09 9.72
C LEU A 213 1.66 -14.38 8.73
N VAL A 214 2.48 -15.43 8.95
CA VAL A 214 3.60 -15.76 8.04
C VAL A 214 3.09 -15.90 6.59
N GLY A 215 3.77 -15.24 5.66
CA GLY A 215 3.44 -15.20 4.24
C GLY A 215 2.34 -14.20 3.89
N ARG A 216 1.63 -13.65 4.88
CA ARG A 216 0.57 -12.66 4.66
C ARG A 216 1.13 -11.26 4.68
N ARG A 217 0.55 -10.39 3.87
CA ARG A 217 0.84 -8.96 3.95
C ARG A 217 0.13 -8.38 5.16
N VAL A 218 0.85 -7.62 5.97
CA VAL A 218 0.34 -7.03 7.20
C VAL A 218 0.67 -5.55 7.27
N VAL A 219 -0.14 -4.83 8.05
CA VAL A 219 0.12 -3.46 8.48
C VAL A 219 0.22 -3.42 9.99
N VAL A 220 1.27 -2.76 10.49
CA VAL A 220 1.56 -2.63 11.91
C VAL A 220 1.59 -1.16 12.30
N ASP A 221 0.78 -0.79 13.30
CA ASP A 221 0.81 0.51 13.94
C ASP A 221 1.70 0.44 15.20
N LEU A 222 2.64 1.37 15.32
CA LEU A 222 3.66 1.42 16.38
C LEU A 222 3.68 2.81 17.03
N ALA A 223 3.78 2.84 18.35
CA ALA A 223 4.19 4.04 19.06
C ALA A 223 5.71 4.04 19.17
N ASP A 224 6.35 5.14 18.76
CA ASP A 224 7.78 5.37 18.95
C ASP A 224 8.00 6.42 20.04
N ARG A 225 8.48 5.97 21.19
CA ARG A 225 8.90 6.84 22.29
C ARG A 225 10.42 6.80 22.41
N SER A 226 11.08 7.66 21.65
CA SER A 226 12.53 7.88 21.71
C SER A 226 13.34 6.60 21.45
N GLY A 227 12.91 5.79 20.47
CA GLY A 227 13.56 4.52 20.11
C GLY A 227 12.97 3.29 20.79
N ASP A 228 12.10 3.47 21.80
CA ASP A 228 11.28 2.37 22.32
C ASP A 228 10.03 2.22 21.44
N LEU A 229 10.04 1.19 20.58
CA LEU A 229 8.95 0.84 19.69
C LEU A 229 7.96 -0.06 20.42
N ARG A 230 6.77 0.48 20.70
CA ARG A 230 5.66 -0.27 21.28
C ARG A 230 4.63 -0.60 20.22
N LEU A 231 4.32 -1.90 20.09
CA LEU A 231 3.24 -2.38 19.25
C LEU A 231 1.89 -1.83 19.72
N LEU A 232 1.15 -1.19 18.81
CA LEU A 232 -0.21 -0.73 19.06
C LEU A 232 -1.22 -1.70 18.45
N ARG A 233 -1.00 -2.10 17.19
CA ARG A 233 -1.90 -2.97 16.45
C ARG A 233 -1.18 -3.66 15.30
N VAL A 234 -1.58 -4.90 15.02
CA VAL A 234 -1.24 -5.64 13.80
C VAL A 234 -2.53 -6.03 13.11
N ARG A 235 -2.58 -5.91 11.78
CA ARG A 235 -3.68 -6.41 10.96
C ARG A 235 -3.13 -7.04 9.69
N GLU A 236 -3.82 -8.07 9.24
CA GLU A 236 -3.96 -8.40 7.83
C GLU A 236 -4.09 -7.13 6.97
N GLU A 237 -3.39 -7.10 5.84
CA GLU A 237 -3.54 -6.05 4.85
C GLU A 237 -4.06 -6.62 3.53
N GLU A 238 -5.27 -6.21 3.15
CA GLU A 238 -5.80 -6.43 1.81
C GLU A 238 -5.06 -5.57 0.79
N LEU A 239 -4.77 -6.14 -0.38
CA LEU A 239 -4.06 -5.43 -1.44
C LEU A 239 -4.90 -4.26 -2.00
N ILE A 240 -6.22 -4.44 -2.10
CA ILE A 240 -7.20 -3.38 -2.36
C ILE A 240 -8.34 -3.58 -1.34
N PRO A 241 -8.58 -2.64 -0.41
CA PRO A 241 -9.61 -2.81 0.61
C PRO A 241 -11.00 -3.10 0.03
N GLY A 242 -11.65 -4.15 0.54
CA GLY A 242 -12.98 -4.59 0.12
C GLY A 242 -13.01 -5.46 -1.15
N LEU A 243 -11.86 -5.70 -1.80
CA LEU A 243 -11.78 -6.47 -3.03
C LEU A 243 -11.32 -7.91 -2.76
N ASN A 244 -12.29 -8.80 -2.55
CA ASN A 244 -12.02 -10.22 -2.26
C ASN A 244 -12.18 -11.14 -3.47
N ASN A 245 -12.75 -10.65 -4.58
CA ASN A 245 -12.90 -11.40 -5.83
C ASN A 245 -12.75 -10.43 -7.01
N GLY A 246 -12.05 -10.82 -8.07
CA GLY A 246 -11.94 -10.04 -9.30
C GLY A 246 -10.51 -9.94 -9.84
N ASN A 247 -10.14 -8.81 -10.46
CA ASN A 247 -8.83 -8.61 -11.07
C ASN A 247 -8.14 -7.37 -10.53
N ILE A 248 -6.81 -7.42 -10.37
CA ILE A 248 -6.00 -6.29 -9.94
C ILE A 248 -4.83 -6.10 -10.90
N SER A 249 -4.66 -4.88 -11.41
CA SER A 249 -3.41 -4.45 -12.03
C SER A 249 -2.44 -3.98 -10.95
N VAL A 250 -1.26 -4.59 -10.86
CA VAL A 250 -0.30 -4.39 -9.76
C VAL A 250 1.07 -4.00 -10.27
N GLU A 251 1.61 -2.89 -9.75
CA GLU A 251 3.02 -2.54 -9.79
C GLU A 251 3.75 -3.26 -8.64
N THR A 252 4.80 -4.02 -8.95
CA THR A 252 5.61 -4.73 -7.95
C THR A 252 7.04 -4.95 -8.45
N TYR A 253 7.94 -5.25 -7.53
CA TYR A 253 9.21 -5.89 -7.88
C TYR A 253 9.09 -7.41 -7.86
N ALA A 254 9.87 -8.07 -8.71
CA ALA A 254 9.96 -9.51 -8.88
C ALA A 254 11.41 -9.98 -8.77
N GLU A 255 11.61 -11.13 -8.13
CA GLU A 255 12.91 -11.79 -7.99
C GLU A 255 12.75 -13.27 -8.30
N ASN A 256 13.60 -13.79 -9.18
CA ASN A 256 13.60 -15.19 -9.58
C ASN A 256 14.64 -15.95 -8.75
N ASP A 257 14.19 -16.97 -8.03
CA ASP A 257 15.08 -17.85 -7.24
C ASP A 257 15.56 -19.09 -8.02
N GLY A 258 15.19 -19.19 -9.31
CA GLY A 258 15.49 -20.30 -10.20
C GLY A 258 14.37 -21.33 -10.31
N HIS A 259 13.43 -21.36 -9.37
CA HIS A 259 12.29 -22.27 -9.34
C HIS A 259 10.95 -21.54 -9.39
N ALA A 260 10.89 -20.36 -8.78
CA ALA A 260 9.73 -19.51 -8.70
C ALA A 260 10.13 -18.03 -8.83
N VAL A 261 9.13 -17.20 -9.09
CA VAL A 261 9.27 -15.74 -9.06
C VAL A 261 8.53 -15.21 -7.85
N ASN A 262 9.29 -14.67 -6.90
CA ASN A 262 8.76 -14.03 -5.70
C ASN A 262 8.47 -12.56 -6.01
N LEU A 263 7.29 -12.09 -5.62
CA LEU A 263 6.87 -10.70 -5.76
C LEU A 263 6.94 -10.01 -4.40
N GLY A 264 7.37 -8.75 -4.37
CA GLY A 264 7.53 -7.97 -3.12
C GLY A 264 6.23 -7.69 -2.36
N ILE A 265 5.08 -8.03 -2.96
CA ILE A 265 3.75 -8.01 -2.34
C ILE A 265 3.41 -9.30 -1.57
N GLY A 266 4.29 -10.31 -1.55
CA GLY A 266 4.10 -11.57 -0.82
C GLY A 266 3.44 -12.67 -1.63
N ILE A 267 3.58 -12.63 -2.95
CA ILE A 267 3.04 -13.63 -3.87
C ILE A 267 4.19 -14.36 -4.54
N THR A 268 4.11 -15.68 -4.61
CA THR A 268 5.05 -16.50 -5.35
C THR A 268 4.36 -17.05 -6.60
N LEU A 269 4.92 -16.75 -7.76
CA LEU A 269 4.47 -17.26 -9.06
C LEU A 269 5.33 -18.46 -9.46
N SER A 270 4.70 -19.48 -10.01
CA SER A 270 5.37 -20.71 -10.50
C SER A 270 4.93 -21.06 -11.92
N GLY A 271 5.69 -21.92 -12.60
CA GLY A 271 5.36 -22.42 -13.94
C GLY A 271 5.51 -21.37 -15.04
N ALA A 272 4.67 -21.43 -16.07
CA ALA A 272 4.78 -20.57 -17.26
C ALA A 272 4.75 -19.06 -16.94
N LYS A 273 3.96 -18.63 -15.93
CA LYS A 273 3.92 -17.23 -15.49
C LYS A 273 5.26 -16.76 -14.91
N ALA A 274 5.95 -17.62 -14.16
CA ALA A 274 7.28 -17.33 -13.62
C ALA A 274 8.32 -17.21 -14.74
N ALA A 275 8.25 -18.09 -15.76
CA ALA A 275 9.20 -18.09 -16.87
C ALA A 275 9.22 -16.76 -17.65
N HIS A 276 8.06 -16.12 -17.82
CA HIS A 276 7.96 -14.82 -18.51
C HIS A 276 8.53 -13.62 -17.70
N LEU A 277 8.70 -13.76 -16.38
CA LEU A 277 9.15 -12.69 -15.48
C LEU A 277 10.61 -12.84 -15.03
N ALA A 278 11.25 -13.96 -15.37
CA ALA A 278 12.57 -14.38 -14.92
C ALA A 278 13.71 -13.36 -15.10
N SER A 279 13.55 -12.34 -15.96
CA SER A 279 14.56 -11.32 -16.26
C SER A 279 14.19 -9.89 -15.81
N ARG A 280 13.04 -9.70 -15.16
CA ARG A 280 12.52 -8.36 -14.86
C ARG A 280 12.43 -8.12 -13.37
N SER A 281 13.09 -7.07 -12.89
CA SER A 281 13.06 -6.69 -11.48
C SER A 281 11.85 -5.83 -11.12
N HIS A 282 11.40 -4.92 -11.99
CA HIS A 282 10.20 -4.08 -11.80
C HIS A 282 9.15 -4.41 -12.86
N VAL A 283 7.94 -4.75 -12.45
CA VAL A 283 6.90 -5.32 -13.32
C VAL A 283 5.50 -4.81 -12.99
N TYR A 284 4.65 -4.76 -14.02
CA TYR A 284 3.22 -4.51 -13.93
C TYR A 284 2.48 -5.81 -14.31
N LEU A 285 1.56 -6.26 -13.47
CA LEU A 285 0.94 -7.59 -13.56
C LEU A 285 -0.56 -7.51 -13.31
N ASP A 286 -1.34 -8.22 -14.12
CA ASP A 286 -2.75 -8.46 -13.83
C ASP A 286 -2.90 -9.78 -13.06
N LEU A 287 -3.46 -9.69 -11.86
CA LEU A 287 -3.68 -10.81 -10.95
C LEU A 287 -5.17 -11.01 -10.70
N ALA A 288 -5.64 -12.25 -10.78
CA ALA A 288 -6.99 -12.58 -10.36
C ALA A 288 -7.00 -12.91 -8.86
N ILE A 289 -8.03 -12.45 -8.16
CA ILE A 289 -8.31 -12.78 -6.76
C ILE A 289 -9.61 -13.56 -6.68
N SER A 290 -9.63 -14.60 -5.84
CA SER A 290 -10.83 -15.33 -5.44
C SER A 290 -10.77 -15.64 -3.95
N GLY A 291 -11.79 -15.24 -3.19
CA GLY A 291 -11.83 -15.43 -1.74
C GLY A 291 -10.72 -14.72 -0.96
N GLY A 292 -10.12 -13.67 -1.52
CA GLY A 292 -8.96 -12.97 -0.96
C GLY A 292 -7.60 -13.59 -1.33
N ASP A 293 -7.59 -14.77 -1.95
CA ASP A 293 -6.38 -15.44 -2.41
C ASP A 293 -6.12 -15.20 -3.90
N PHE A 294 -4.85 -15.15 -4.29
CA PHE A 294 -4.46 -14.96 -5.68
C PHE A 294 -4.60 -16.27 -6.46
N VAL A 295 -5.33 -16.22 -7.58
CA VAL A 295 -5.58 -17.37 -8.43
C VAL A 295 -4.87 -17.20 -9.77
N SER A 296 -4.27 -18.28 -10.27
CA SER A 296 -3.71 -18.32 -11.62
C SER A 296 -4.84 -18.30 -12.67
N SER A 297 -5.31 -17.12 -13.09
CA SER A 297 -6.17 -17.04 -14.29
C SER A 297 -5.34 -17.10 -15.58
N PRO A 298 -5.80 -17.82 -16.63
CA PRO A 298 -5.11 -17.98 -17.91
C PRO A 298 -5.37 -16.84 -18.92
N ARG A 299 -5.95 -15.70 -18.52
CA ARG A 299 -6.21 -14.60 -19.48
C ARG A 299 -4.98 -13.73 -19.65
N GLN A 300 -4.63 -13.57 -20.94
CA GLN A 300 -3.55 -12.80 -21.54
C GLN A 300 -3.09 -11.58 -20.72
N ALA A 301 -1.79 -11.58 -20.41
CA ALA A 301 -1.04 -10.37 -20.13
C ALA A 301 -0.98 -9.54 -21.42
N GLU A 302 -1.99 -8.72 -21.66
CA GLU A 302 -1.92 -7.70 -22.70
C GLU A 302 -1.60 -6.34 -22.07
N HIS A 303 -0.51 -5.77 -22.60
CA HIS A 303 0.09 -4.48 -22.29
C HIS A 303 1.10 -4.41 -21.14
N LEU A 304 2.24 -5.08 -21.37
CA LEU A 304 3.53 -4.74 -20.76
C LEU A 304 4.03 -3.41 -21.35
N GLY A 305 3.51 -2.29 -20.86
CA GLY A 305 4.01 -0.96 -21.23
C GLY A 305 5.46 -0.74 -20.76
N PRO A 306 6.28 0.02 -21.50
CA PRO A 306 7.60 0.42 -21.03
C PRO A 306 7.49 1.24 -19.74
N ASN A 307 8.54 1.21 -18.92
CA ASN A 307 8.67 2.03 -17.72
C ASN A 307 8.35 3.52 -18.03
N PRO A 308 7.24 4.09 -17.54
CA PRO A 308 6.83 5.46 -17.87
C PRO A 308 7.83 6.52 -17.39
N LEU A 309 8.72 6.16 -16.47
CA LEU A 309 9.77 7.04 -15.95
C LEU A 309 11.03 7.07 -16.82
N GLN A 310 11.10 6.26 -17.89
CA GLN A 310 12.20 6.27 -18.86
C GLN A 310 11.82 6.90 -20.22
N SER A 311 10.54 7.12 -20.50
CA SER A 311 10.13 7.81 -21.73
C SER A 311 10.33 9.33 -21.56
N LYS A 312 11.31 9.88 -22.28
CA LYS A 312 11.34 11.32 -22.57
C LYS A 312 10.00 11.74 -23.18
N PRO A 313 9.50 12.97 -22.93
CA PRO A 313 8.33 13.45 -23.64
C PRO A 313 8.66 13.48 -25.14
N GLN A 314 8.00 12.62 -25.92
CA GLN A 314 7.95 12.80 -27.35
C GLN A 314 7.08 14.03 -27.59
N ASN A 315 7.72 15.09 -28.04
CA ASN A 315 7.08 16.32 -28.46
C ASN A 315 6.44 16.03 -29.83
N GLU A 316 5.26 15.40 -29.83
CA GLU A 316 4.46 15.25 -31.04
C GLU A 316 3.83 16.60 -31.36
N GLY A 317 4.51 17.37 -32.20
CA GLY A 317 3.89 18.49 -32.91
C GLY A 317 2.75 17.98 -33.80
N PRO A 318 1.72 18.81 -34.07
CA PRO A 318 0.59 18.38 -34.85
C PRO A 318 1.03 18.00 -36.27
N ALA A 319 0.63 16.81 -36.71
CA ALA A 319 0.87 16.31 -38.06
C ALA A 319 0.20 17.22 -39.12
N PRO A 320 0.79 17.37 -40.33
CA PRO A 320 0.21 18.18 -41.39
C PRO A 320 -1.03 17.50 -41.98
N GLN A 321 -2.07 18.29 -42.24
CA GLN A 321 -3.26 17.86 -42.96
C GLN A 321 -2.94 17.80 -44.46
N ASP A 322 -2.99 16.62 -45.05
CA ASP A 322 -3.00 16.42 -46.50
C ASP A 322 -4.37 16.85 -47.07
N GLY A 323 -4.37 17.87 -47.92
CA GLY A 323 -5.51 18.26 -48.77
C GLY A 323 -5.22 17.91 -50.24
N PRO A 324 -6.21 17.44 -51.03
CA PRO A 324 -5.98 17.08 -52.42
C PRO A 324 -6.06 18.31 -53.32
N GLY A 325 -4.94 18.66 -53.96
CA GLY A 325 -4.89 19.71 -54.99
C GLY A 325 -4.96 19.11 -56.40
N HIS A 326 -6.10 19.25 -57.06
CA HIS A 326 -6.22 19.10 -58.51
C HIS A 326 -5.78 20.41 -59.20
N GLY A 327 -5.01 20.27 -60.28
CA GLY A 327 -4.40 21.38 -61.01
C GLY A 327 -5.24 21.99 -62.13
N ALA A 328 -4.73 23.09 -62.68
CA ALA A 328 -4.82 23.53 -64.08
C ALA A 328 -3.82 24.70 -64.29
N GLY A 329 -3.12 24.72 -65.42
CA GLY A 329 -2.06 25.67 -65.78
C GLY A 329 -2.55 27.07 -66.20
N PRO A 330 -1.86 27.82 -67.10
CA PRO A 330 -0.75 27.39 -67.97
C PRO A 330 0.43 28.39 -68.11
N GLU A 331 1.41 27.92 -68.89
CA GLU A 331 2.24 28.67 -69.87
C GLU A 331 3.40 29.58 -69.43
N ARG A 332 4.45 29.44 -70.25
CA ARG A 332 5.74 30.12 -70.20
C ARG A 332 5.67 31.45 -70.95
N SER A 333 6.44 32.45 -70.52
CA SER A 333 7.24 33.28 -71.43
C SER A 333 8.27 34.12 -70.65
N ASP A 334 9.50 34.04 -71.16
CA ASP A 334 10.52 35.08 -71.32
C ASP A 334 11.01 35.93 -70.12
N GLY A 335 12.33 35.89 -69.88
CA GLY A 335 13.08 36.80 -69.00
C GLY A 335 13.35 38.17 -69.65
N PRO A 336 14.48 38.87 -69.37
CA PRO A 336 15.37 38.80 -68.20
C PRO A 336 15.60 40.19 -67.55
N GLY A 337 16.31 40.23 -66.42
CA GLY A 337 17.19 41.36 -66.10
C GLY A 337 16.88 42.17 -64.83
N GLY A 338 17.96 42.45 -64.08
CA GLY A 338 18.01 43.57 -63.13
C GLY A 338 18.25 43.19 -61.68
N GLN A 339 19.53 43.10 -61.29
CA GLN A 339 20.00 43.36 -59.92
C GLN A 339 19.79 44.86 -59.54
N PRO A 340 20.24 45.34 -58.38
CA PRO A 340 19.88 44.96 -57.00
C PRO A 340 19.54 46.23 -56.16
N ARG A 341 18.95 46.05 -54.98
CA ARG A 341 19.31 46.79 -53.75
C ARG A 341 18.62 46.18 -52.55
#